data_AF-A0A7S2D4Y1-F1
#
_entry.id   AF-A0A7S2D4Y1-F1
#
_cell.length_a   1.000
_cell.length_b   1.000
_cell.length_c   1.000
_cell.angle_alpha   90.00
_cell.angle_beta   90.00
_cell.angle_gamma   90.00
#
_symmetry.space_group_name_H-M   'P 1'
#
loop_
_entity.id
_entity.type
_entity.pdbx_description
1 polymer ?
#
loop_
_entity_poly.entity_id
_entity_poly.type
_entity_poly.pdbx_seq_one_letter_code
_entity_poly.pdbx_strand_id
1 'polypeptide(L)'
;VALVFVGPEAPLCAGLADACAVAGIPCFGPSKRAAELESSKAFSKDFFARHGLPTATFRNFQKAEYEAACAYVREEYAAGRELVVKASGLAAGKGVLMPTSLD
;
A
#
# COMPACT_ATOMS: atom_id res chain seq x y z
N VAL A 1 8.80 -31.29 1.21
CA VAL A 1 7.58 -30.45 1.15
C VAL A 1 7.12 -30.43 -0.29
N ALA A 2 5.88 -30.83 -0.59
CA ALA A 2 5.39 -30.91 -1.98
C ALA A 2 4.92 -29.54 -2.51
N LEU A 3 4.32 -28.71 -1.65
CA LEU A 3 3.84 -27.37 -1.98
C LEU A 3 3.78 -26.53 -0.69
N VAL A 4 4.20 -25.28 -0.77
CA VAL A 4 4.03 -24.27 0.29
C VAL A 4 2.83 -23.40 -0.05
N PHE A 5 1.92 -23.22 0.90
CA PHE A 5 0.85 -22.21 0.83
C PHE A 5 1.14 -21.12 1.85
N VAL A 6 1.28 -19.89 1.37
CA VAL A 6 1.55 -18.74 2.25
C VAL A 6 0.23 -18.07 2.60
N GLY A 7 -0.17 -18.17 3.87
CA GLY A 7 -1.37 -17.51 4.39
C GLY A 7 -1.16 -16.01 4.66
N PRO A 8 -0.24 -15.64 5.57
CA PRO A 8 -0.06 -14.24 5.94
C PRO A 8 0.65 -13.43 4.85
N GLU A 9 0.33 -12.15 4.79
CA GLU A 9 0.86 -11.17 3.84
C GLU A 9 2.32 -10.80 4.12
N ALA A 10 2.74 -10.79 5.39
CA ALA A 10 4.09 -10.36 5.74
C ALA A 10 5.20 -11.23 5.13
N PRO A 11 5.13 -12.58 5.15
CA PRO A 11 6.09 -13.43 4.44
C PRO A 11 6.04 -13.27 2.91
N LEU A 12 4.87 -13.01 2.33
CA LEU A 12 4.75 -12.72 0.90
C LEU A 12 5.49 -11.44 0.52
N CYS A 13 5.27 -10.38 1.29
CA CYS A 13 5.96 -9.09 1.11
C CYS A 13 7.47 -9.18 1.38
N ALA A 14 7.90 -10.13 2.22
CA ALA A 14 9.31 -10.42 2.48
C ALA A 14 9.97 -11.27 1.37
N GLY A 15 9.19 -11.88 0.47
CA GLY A 15 9.69 -12.67 -0.67
C GLY A 15 9.82 -14.16 -0.39
N LEU A 16 8.99 -14.73 0.49
CA LEU A 16 9.02 -16.18 0.77
C LEU A 16 8.80 -17.01 -0.50
N ALA A 17 7.92 -16.59 -1.41
CA ALA A 17 7.70 -17.30 -2.67
C ALA A 17 8.96 -17.33 -3.56
N ASP A 18 9.71 -16.22 -3.60
CA ASP A 18 10.97 -16.14 -4.33
C ASP A 18 12.03 -17.06 -3.71
N ALA A 19 12.11 -17.10 -2.37
CA ALA A 19 13.00 -17.99 -1.65
C ALA A 19 12.67 -19.47 -1.90
N CYS A 20 11.37 -19.83 -1.93
CA CYS A 20 10.92 -21.16 -2.30
C CYS A 20 11.32 -21.52 -3.74
N ALA A 21 11.16 -20.57 -4.68
CA ALA A 21 11.55 -20.78 -6.08
C ALA A 21 13.05 -21.06 -6.23
N VAL A 22 13.91 -20.29 -5.54
CA VAL A 22 15.37 -20.54 -5.51
C VAL A 22 15.70 -21.91 -4.93
N ALA A 23 14.95 -22.36 -3.93
CA ALA A 23 15.12 -23.68 -3.30
C ALA A 23 14.49 -24.84 -4.11
N GLY A 24 13.86 -24.57 -5.26
CA GLY A 24 13.15 -25.59 -6.04
C GLY A 24 11.90 -26.15 -5.37
N ILE A 25 11.31 -25.41 -4.42
CA ILE A 25 10.09 -25.80 -3.69
C ILE A 25 8.91 -25.08 -4.35
N PRO A 26 7.90 -25.81 -4.87
CA PRO A 26 6.67 -25.19 -5.36
C PRO A 26 5.99 -24.36 -4.26
N CYS A 27 5.56 -23.15 -4.59
CA CYS A 27 4.93 -22.22 -3.66
C CYS A 27 3.73 -21.53 -4.31
N PHE A 28 2.60 -21.52 -3.59
CA PHE A 28 1.43 -20.73 -3.91
C PHE A 28 1.49 -19.40 -3.14
N GLY A 29 1.80 -18.33 -3.87
CA GLY A 29 1.90 -16.98 -3.37
C GLY A 29 2.57 -16.06 -4.39
N PRO A 30 2.33 -14.74 -4.35
CA PRO A 30 3.02 -13.79 -5.23
C PRO A 30 4.52 -13.74 -4.96
N SER A 31 5.30 -13.41 -5.99
CA SER A 31 6.69 -12.95 -5.82
C SER A 31 6.73 -11.68 -4.99
N LYS A 32 7.90 -11.32 -4.43
CA LYS A 32 8.06 -10.06 -3.69
C LYS A 32 7.65 -8.85 -4.51
N ARG A 33 7.98 -8.85 -5.81
CA ARG A 33 7.62 -7.77 -6.73
C ARG A 33 6.11 -7.70 -6.96
N ALA A 34 5.44 -8.84 -7.09
CA ALA A 34 3.98 -8.87 -7.23
C ALA A 34 3.26 -8.47 -5.93
N ALA A 35 3.81 -8.87 -4.76
CA ALA A 35 3.31 -8.51 -3.44
C ALA A 35 3.38 -6.99 -3.15
N GLU A 36 4.10 -6.20 -3.96
CA GLU A 36 4.18 -4.74 -3.83
C GLU A 36 2.81 -4.05 -3.99
N LEU A 37 1.89 -4.67 -4.72
CA LEU A 37 0.49 -4.21 -4.83
C LEU A 37 -0.25 -4.20 -3.49
N GLU A 38 0.22 -4.93 -2.49
CA GLU A 38 -0.32 -4.90 -1.13
C GLU A 38 0.64 -4.19 -0.16
N SER A 39 1.95 -4.41 -0.31
CA SER A 39 2.96 -3.90 0.61
C SER A 39 3.18 -2.39 0.52
N SER A 40 2.80 -1.75 -0.59
CA SER A 40 2.94 -0.30 -0.80
C SER A 40 1.68 0.28 -1.46
N LYS A 41 0.82 0.90 -0.66
CA LYS A 41 -0.40 1.55 -1.16
C LYS A 41 -0.07 2.67 -2.14
N ALA A 42 1.03 3.39 -1.94
CA ALA A 42 1.49 4.40 -2.90
C ALA A 42 1.75 3.76 -4.27
N PHE A 43 2.49 2.65 -4.30
CA PHE A 43 2.75 1.89 -5.53
C PHE A 43 1.46 1.42 -6.19
N SER A 44 0.53 0.85 -5.43
CA SER A 44 -0.74 0.34 -5.97
C SER A 44 -1.58 1.46 -6.58
N LYS A 45 -1.64 2.62 -5.91
CA LYS A 45 -2.38 3.80 -6.39
C LYS A 45 -1.78 4.34 -7.68
N ASP A 46 -0.45 4.44 -7.75
CA ASP A 46 0.26 4.84 -8.96
C ASP A 46 0.06 3.81 -10.08
N PHE A 47 0.11 2.51 -9.76
CA PHE A 47 -0.15 1.43 -10.71
C PHE A 47 -1.56 1.54 -11.29
N PHE A 48 -2.58 1.72 -10.44
CA PHE A 48 -3.96 1.85 -10.90
C PHE A 48 -4.14 3.07 -11.80
N ALA A 49 -3.61 4.23 -11.39
CA ALA A 49 -3.68 5.46 -12.19
C ALA A 49 -3.00 5.29 -13.55
N ARG A 50 -1.79 4.72 -13.60
CA ARG A 50 -1.05 4.47 -14.86
C ARG A 50 -1.78 3.54 -15.81
N HIS A 51 -2.58 2.60 -15.30
CA HIS A 51 -3.30 1.61 -16.09
C HIS A 51 -4.79 1.96 -16.30
N GLY A 52 -5.25 3.15 -15.88
CA GLY A 52 -6.66 3.55 -16.00
C GLY A 52 -7.62 2.69 -15.17
N LEU A 53 -7.13 2.05 -14.11
CA LEU A 53 -7.95 1.25 -13.21
C LEU A 53 -8.69 2.19 -12.23
N PRO A 54 -10.02 2.03 -12.05
CA PRO A 54 -10.79 2.87 -11.15
C PRO A 54 -10.22 2.87 -9.73
N THR A 55 -9.96 4.07 -9.19
CA THR A 55 -9.49 4.25 -7.82
C THR A 55 -9.86 5.64 -7.32
N ALA A 56 -9.96 5.84 -6.00
CA ALA A 56 -10.22 7.15 -5.43
C ALA A 56 -9.13 8.18 -5.85
N THR A 57 -9.47 9.46 -5.96
CA THR A 57 -8.44 10.51 -6.10
C THR A 57 -7.46 10.44 -4.93
N PHE A 58 -6.18 10.67 -5.19
CA PHE A 58 -5.15 10.55 -4.17
C PHE A 58 -3.95 11.46 -4.45
N ARG A 59 -3.17 11.69 -3.40
CA ARG A 59 -1.84 12.27 -3.47
C ARG A 59 -0.93 11.51 -2.50
N ASN A 60 0.26 11.15 -2.96
CA ASN A 60 1.29 10.50 -2.14
C ASN A 60 2.27 11.56 -1.62
N PHE A 61 2.71 11.40 -0.37
CA PHE A 61 3.69 12.27 0.27
C PHE A 61 4.76 11.45 0.99
N GLN A 62 6.01 11.89 0.90
CA GLN A 62 7.13 11.37 1.67
C GLN A 62 7.24 12.09 3.01
N LYS A 63 8.02 11.53 3.93
CA LYS A 63 8.27 12.14 5.25
C LYS A 63 8.81 13.58 5.16
N ALA A 64 9.66 13.85 4.16
CA ALA A 64 10.23 15.18 3.94
C ALA A 64 9.20 16.22 3.46
N GLU A 65 8.02 15.77 3.01
CA GLU A 65 6.96 16.60 2.43
C GLU A 65 5.79 16.81 3.42
N TYR A 66 6.04 16.69 4.72
CA TYR A 66 5.01 16.80 5.76
C TYR A 66 4.19 18.10 5.64
N GLU A 67 4.86 19.24 5.47
CA GLU A 67 4.16 20.54 5.34
C GLU A 67 3.28 20.59 4.08
N ALA A 68 3.74 20.02 2.97
CA ALA A 68 2.97 19.93 1.73
C ALA A 68 1.75 19.00 1.90
N ALA A 69 1.90 17.90 2.65
CA ALA A 69 0.80 17.02 3.00
C ALA A 69 -0.25 17.74 3.86
N CYS A 70 0.18 18.50 4.87
CA CYS A 70 -0.72 19.31 5.70
C CYS A 70 -1.44 20.39 4.88
N ALA A 71 -0.74 21.07 3.98
CA ALA A 71 -1.35 22.05 3.08
C ALA A 71 -2.42 21.40 2.19
N TYR A 72 -2.10 20.28 1.56
CA TYR A 72 -3.06 19.51 0.75
C TYR A 72 -4.30 19.12 1.55
N VAL A 73 -4.14 18.58 2.76
CA VAL A 73 -5.27 18.23 3.62
C VAL A 73 -6.16 19.45 3.90
N ARG A 74 -5.57 20.61 4.24
CA ARG A 74 -6.34 21.85 4.49
C ARG A 74 -7.09 22.33 3.26
N GLU A 75 -6.47 22.29 2.08
CA GLU A 75 -7.10 22.69 0.81
C GLU A 75 -8.28 21.80 0.45
N GLU A 76 -8.12 20.48 0.58
CA GLU A 76 -9.19 19.51 0.32
C GLU A 76 -10.37 19.70 1.28
N TYR A 77 -10.08 19.93 2.57
CA TYR A 77 -11.10 20.17 3.59
C TYR A 77 -11.85 21.49 3.37
N ALA A 78 -11.12 22.57 3.02
CA ALA A 78 -11.72 23.86 2.67
C ALA A 78 -12.64 23.77 1.43
N ALA A 79 -12.35 22.83 0.54
CA ALA A 79 -13.19 22.51 -0.61
C ALA A 79 -14.34 21.53 -0.29
N GLY A 80 -14.57 21.23 0.99
CA GLY A 80 -15.67 20.37 1.47
C GLY A 80 -15.47 18.88 1.20
N ARG A 81 -14.23 18.41 0.99
CA ARG A 81 -13.94 16.99 0.75
C ARG A 81 -13.56 16.27 2.04
N GLU A 82 -14.11 15.08 2.22
CA GLU A 82 -13.66 14.13 3.24
C GLU A 82 -12.41 13.38 2.74
N LEU A 83 -11.47 13.13 3.65
CA LEU A 83 -10.19 12.52 3.32
C LEU A 83 -9.94 11.27 4.17
N VAL A 84 -9.12 10.37 3.61
CA VAL A 84 -8.60 9.20 4.32
C VAL A 84 -7.08 9.24 4.27
N VAL A 85 -6.44 9.24 5.45
CA VAL A 85 -4.97 9.23 5.55
C VAL A 85 -4.52 7.79 5.70
N LYS A 86 -3.62 7.33 4.82
CA LYS A 86 -3.16 5.94 4.81
C LYS A 86 -1.64 5.87 4.81
N ALA A 87 -1.06 5.13 5.74
CA ALA A 87 0.34 4.72 5.68
C ALA A 87 0.55 3.80 4.47
N SER A 88 1.59 4.07 3.68
CA SER A 88 1.85 3.31 2.44
C SER A 88 2.15 1.83 2.74
N GLY A 89 2.99 1.57 3.74
CA GLY A 89 3.38 0.21 4.14
C GLY A 89 2.23 -0.64 4.70
N LEU A 90 2.52 -1.91 5.02
CA LEU A 90 1.55 -2.86 5.61
C LEU A 90 0.86 -2.32 6.88
N ALA A 91 1.63 -1.64 7.75
CA ALA A 91 1.14 -1.02 8.98
C ALA A 91 0.26 -1.92 9.86
N ALA A 92 0.42 -3.25 9.76
CA ALA A 92 -0.36 -4.28 10.46
C ALA A 92 -1.89 -4.05 10.40
N GLY A 93 -2.39 -3.51 9.28
CA GLY A 93 -3.81 -3.17 9.11
C GLY A 93 -4.30 -1.94 9.89
N LYS A 94 -3.44 -1.28 10.68
CA LYS A 94 -3.78 -0.12 11.53
C LYS A 94 -3.39 1.23 10.92
N GLY A 95 -2.77 1.22 9.74
CA GLY A 95 -2.27 2.42 9.08
C GLY A 95 -3.32 3.21 8.30
N VAL A 96 -4.61 3.13 8.65
CA VAL A 96 -5.68 3.88 7.97
C VAL A 96 -6.41 4.72 9.01
N LEU A 97 -6.49 6.02 8.75
CA LEU A 97 -7.21 6.99 9.58
C LEU A 97 -8.29 7.65 8.72
N MET A 98 -9.46 7.86 9.32
CA MET A 98 -10.56 8.64 8.75
C MET A 98 -10.77 9.87 9.65
N PRO A 99 -10.04 10.97 9.40
CA PRO A 99 -10.17 12.18 10.20
C PRO A 99 -11.55 12.81 10.03
N THR A 100 -12.12 13.27 11.13
CA THR A 100 -13.41 13.99 11.18
C THR A 100 -13.25 15.49 11.47
N SER A 101 -12.01 15.95 11.64
CA SER A 101 -11.63 17.35 11.88
C SER A 101 -10.22 17.62 11.33
N LEU A 102 -9.87 18.91 11.26
CA LEU A 102 -8.50 19.39 11.01
C LEU A 102 -7.66 19.56 12.28
N ASP A 103 -8.34 19.69 13.43
CA ASP A 103 -7.74 19.75 14.77
C ASP A 103 -7.30 18.36 15.24
#